data_AF-A0A2K6SXB1-F1
#
_entry.id   AF-A0A2K6SXB1-F1
#
_cell.length_a   1.000
_cell.length_b   1.000
_cell.length_c   1.000
_cell.angle_alpha   90.00
_cell.angle_beta   90.00
_cell.angle_gamma   90.00
#
_symmetry.space_group_name_H-M   'P 1'
#
loop_
_entity.id
_entity.type
_entity.pdbx_description
1 polymer ?
#
loop_
_entity_poly.entity_id
_entity_poly.type
_entity_poly.pdbx_seq_one_letter_code
_entity_poly.pdbx_strand_id
1 'polypeptide(L)'
;MSALDSTAHFHALLQFRGRTAAWPAAAAAAAGLGRIIQAEEYLFQAQWTVLKSTDCSNATHSLLHRNLGLLYIAKKNYEEARYHLANDIYFASCAFGTEDIRTSGGYFHLANIFYDLKKLELADTLYTKVSEIWDAYLNNHYQVLSQAHTQQMDLLGKLFENDTGLDEAQEAEAIRILTSILKIRESTADKAPQKTIFVLKILVMLYYLMMNSSQAQEYGMRALNLAEEQQLDVHEQSTIRELLSLISTEDHPNT
;
A
#
# COMPACT_ATOMS: atom_id res chain seq x y z
N MET A 1 9.43 -28.25 33.44
CA MET A 1 9.10 -29.35 32.51
C MET A 1 8.72 -28.72 31.17
N SER A 2 9.18 -29.37 30.10
CA SER A 2 9.50 -28.86 28.77
C SER A 2 8.43 -28.08 28.02
N ALA A 3 8.91 -27.07 27.29
CA ALA A 3 8.34 -26.58 26.04
C ALA A 3 8.29 -27.73 25.02
N LEU A 4 7.08 -28.18 24.70
CA LEU A 4 6.74 -29.04 23.56
C LEU A 4 5.21 -28.97 23.45
N ASP A 5 4.70 -28.03 22.66
CA ASP A 5 3.41 -28.14 21.91
C ASP A 5 2.91 -26.84 21.24
N SER A 6 3.67 -25.74 21.21
CA SER A 6 3.26 -24.57 20.42
C SER A 6 3.45 -24.77 18.90
N THR A 7 4.37 -25.64 18.50
CA THR A 7 4.64 -25.95 17.07
C THR A 7 3.60 -26.92 16.49
N ALA A 8 2.95 -27.75 17.32
CA ALA A 8 1.94 -28.70 16.88
C ALA A 8 0.64 -28.02 16.39
N HIS A 9 0.28 -26.86 16.96
CA HIS A 9 -0.89 -26.09 16.52
C HIS A 9 -0.67 -25.35 15.20
N PHE A 10 0.58 -25.02 14.84
CA PHE A 10 0.89 -24.41 13.54
C PHE A 10 0.97 -25.43 12.40
N HIS A 11 1.34 -26.67 12.67
CA HIS A 11 1.39 -27.74 11.65
C HIS A 11 0.02 -28.36 11.31
N ALA A 12 -0.99 -28.20 12.16
CA ALA A 12 -2.34 -28.68 11.86
C ALA A 12 -3.06 -27.89 10.75
N LEU A 13 -2.57 -26.69 10.40
CA LEU A 13 -3.15 -25.82 9.36
C LEU A 13 -2.72 -26.17 7.93
N LEU A 14 -1.81 -27.13 7.71
CA LEU A 14 -1.29 -27.47 6.38
C LEU A 14 -1.56 -28.90 5.89
N GLN A 15 -2.29 -29.74 6.64
CA GLN A 15 -2.56 -31.14 6.25
C GLN A 15 -3.97 -31.43 5.69
N PHE A 16 -4.73 -30.43 5.27
CA PHE A 16 -5.95 -30.64 4.46
C PHE A 16 -5.78 -30.18 3.00
N ARG A 17 -4.64 -30.51 2.38
CA ARG A 17 -4.57 -30.65 0.92
C ARG A 17 -5.14 -32.01 0.53
N GLY A 18 -6.46 -32.05 0.30
CA GLY A 18 -7.09 -33.26 -0.23
C GLY A 18 -8.56 -33.42 0.12
N ARG A 19 -9.37 -32.38 -0.05
CA ARG A 19 -10.83 -32.47 -0.27
C ARG A 19 -11.32 -31.08 -0.65
N THR A 20 -12.00 -30.98 -1.78
CA THR A 20 -12.80 -29.83 -2.19
C THR A 20 -13.97 -29.66 -1.21
N ALA A 21 -13.68 -29.18 0.00
CA ALA A 21 -14.69 -28.75 0.94
C ALA A 21 -14.87 -27.25 0.76
N ALA A 22 -15.97 -26.86 0.13
CA ALA A 22 -16.47 -25.50 0.19
C ALA A 22 -16.73 -25.18 1.67
N TRP A 23 -15.77 -24.54 2.33
CA TRP A 23 -15.95 -24.01 3.67
C TRP A 23 -17.19 -23.10 3.64
N PRO A 24 -18.26 -23.38 4.41
CA PRO A 24 -19.50 -22.64 4.27
C PRO A 24 -19.25 -21.16 4.54
N ALA A 25 -19.77 -20.29 3.66
CA ALA A 25 -19.65 -18.84 3.82
C ALA A 25 -20.10 -18.37 5.22
N ALA A 26 -21.05 -19.07 5.85
CA ALA A 26 -21.49 -18.84 7.22
C ALA A 26 -20.39 -19.07 8.28
N ALA A 27 -19.52 -20.08 8.11
CA ALA A 27 -18.41 -20.34 9.02
C ALA A 27 -17.27 -19.32 8.82
N ALA A 28 -17.03 -18.88 7.59
CA ALA A 28 -16.12 -17.75 7.32
C ALA A 28 -16.66 -16.43 7.89
N ALA A 29 -17.97 -16.20 7.77
CA ALA A 29 -18.64 -15.04 8.34
C ALA A 29 -18.62 -15.06 9.87
N ALA A 30 -18.90 -16.22 10.50
CA ALA A 30 -18.84 -16.38 11.95
C ALA A 30 -17.41 -16.20 12.49
N ALA A 31 -16.41 -16.74 11.80
CA ALA A 31 -15.00 -16.52 12.15
C ALA A 31 -14.59 -15.04 11.98
N GLY A 32 -15.08 -14.37 10.94
CA GLY A 32 -14.89 -12.94 10.73
C GLY A 32 -15.53 -12.10 11.83
N LEU A 33 -16.77 -12.42 12.23
CA LEU A 33 -17.46 -11.78 13.35
C LEU A 33 -16.72 -11.96 14.68
N GLY A 34 -16.23 -13.16 14.96
CA GLY A 34 -15.43 -13.43 16.16
C GLY A 34 -14.15 -12.58 16.23
N ARG A 35 -13.46 -12.38 15.11
CA ARG A 35 -12.28 -11.51 15.02
C ARG A 35 -12.62 -10.04 15.24
N ILE A 36 -13.77 -9.57 14.72
CA ILE A 36 -14.22 -8.19 14.89
C ILE A 36 -14.52 -7.90 16.38
N ILE A 37 -15.19 -8.81 17.08
CA ILE A 37 -15.50 -8.65 18.50
C ILE A 37 -14.22 -8.56 19.34
N GLN A 38 -13.24 -9.43 19.07
CA GLN A 38 -11.97 -9.42 19.78
C GLN A 38 -11.15 -8.14 19.48
N ALA A 39 -11.13 -7.68 18.23
CA ALA A 39 -10.47 -6.44 17.86
C ALA A 39 -11.11 -5.22 18.56
N GLU A 40 -12.44 -5.20 18.66
CA GLU A 40 -13.19 -4.16 19.37
C GLU A 40 -12.81 -4.08 20.86
N GLU A 41 -12.74 -5.22 21.54
CA GLU A 41 -12.33 -5.26 22.95
C GLU A 41 -10.91 -4.70 23.15
N TYR A 42 -9.92 -5.15 22.36
CA TYR A 42 -8.55 -4.64 22.46
C TYR A 42 -8.46 -3.15 22.13
N LEU A 43 -9.22 -2.66 21.15
CA LEU A 43 -9.18 -1.25 20.77
C LEU A 43 -9.84 -0.35 21.80
N PHE A 44 -10.87 -0.79 22.51
CA PHE A 44 -11.42 -0.03 23.63
C PHE A 44 -10.46 0.04 24.83
N GLN A 45 -9.72 -1.03 25.12
CA GLN A 45 -8.66 -0.98 26.13
C GLN A 45 -7.53 -0.03 25.72
N ALA A 46 -7.13 -0.05 24.45
CA ALA A 46 -6.13 0.88 23.92
C ALA A 46 -6.62 2.33 24.00
N GLN A 47 -7.88 2.59 23.63
CA GLN A 47 -8.49 3.92 23.71
C GLN A 47 -8.53 4.43 25.15
N TRP A 48 -8.93 3.59 26.11
CA TRP A 48 -8.95 3.94 27.52
C TRP A 48 -7.55 4.31 28.02
N THR A 49 -6.54 3.51 27.65
CA THR A 49 -5.15 3.76 28.04
C THR A 49 -4.64 5.09 27.48
N VAL A 50 -4.89 5.36 26.19
CA VAL A 50 -4.53 6.62 25.54
C VAL A 50 -5.23 7.81 26.20
N LEU A 51 -6.52 7.69 26.53
CA LEU A 51 -7.28 8.75 27.22
C LEU A 51 -6.78 9.04 28.64
N LYS A 52 -6.20 8.04 29.31
CA LYS A 52 -5.66 8.17 30.67
C LYS A 52 -4.20 8.63 30.71
N SER A 53 -3.50 8.55 29.60
CA SER A 53 -2.15 9.07 29.47
C SER A 53 -2.18 10.57 29.24
N THR A 54 -1.35 11.34 29.95
CA THR A 54 -1.24 12.79 29.76
C THR A 54 -0.40 13.18 28.55
N ASP A 55 0.44 12.27 28.05
CA ASP A 55 1.49 12.57 27.06
C ASP A 55 1.56 11.51 25.95
N CYS A 56 0.41 11.18 25.32
CA CYS A 56 0.43 10.34 24.13
C CYS A 56 0.89 11.13 22.90
N SER A 57 1.81 10.55 22.14
CA SER A 57 2.29 11.16 20.89
C SER A 57 1.17 11.23 19.84
N ASN A 58 1.25 12.20 18.94
CA ASN A 58 0.35 12.28 17.78
C ASN A 58 0.39 10.99 16.94
N ALA A 59 1.55 10.35 16.79
CA ALA A 59 1.67 9.07 16.10
C ALA A 59 0.83 7.95 16.77
N THR A 60 0.84 7.90 18.10
CA THR A 60 0.03 6.94 18.87
C THR A 60 -1.47 7.21 18.71
N HIS A 61 -1.88 8.48 18.75
CA HIS A 61 -3.28 8.87 18.50
C HIS A 61 -3.72 8.50 17.08
N SER A 62 -2.89 8.78 16.07
CA SER A 62 -3.16 8.37 14.68
C SER A 62 -3.38 6.87 14.58
N LEU A 63 -2.47 6.05 15.11
CA LEU A 63 -2.59 4.59 15.03
C LEU A 63 -3.87 4.06 15.70
N LEU A 64 -4.23 4.60 16.88
CA LEU A 64 -5.49 4.24 17.54
C LEU A 64 -6.70 4.58 16.66
N HIS A 65 -6.76 5.80 16.16
CA HIS A 65 -7.86 6.26 15.32
C HIS A 65 -7.94 5.50 13.99
N ARG A 66 -6.82 5.16 13.37
CA ARG A 66 -6.77 4.30 12.18
C ARG A 66 -7.40 2.95 12.44
N ASN A 67 -7.00 2.29 13.52
CA ASN A 67 -7.54 0.96 13.85
C ASN A 67 -9.03 1.00 14.21
N LEU A 68 -9.49 2.03 14.92
CA LEU A 68 -10.93 2.25 15.17
C LEU A 68 -11.69 2.52 13.86
N GLY A 69 -11.12 3.31 12.96
CA GLY A 69 -11.69 3.55 11.63
C GLY A 69 -11.86 2.27 10.83
N LEU A 70 -10.83 1.41 10.81
CA LEU A 70 -10.86 0.10 10.16
C LEU A 70 -11.89 -0.85 10.79
N LEU A 71 -11.99 -0.86 12.12
CA LEU A 71 -13.02 -1.63 12.83
C LEU A 71 -14.43 -1.22 12.38
N TYR A 72 -14.71 0.09 12.32
CA TYR A 72 -16.02 0.58 11.91
C TYR A 72 -16.29 0.37 10.41
N ILE A 73 -15.27 0.41 9.54
CA ILE A 73 -15.40 -0.06 8.14
C ILE A 73 -15.85 -1.52 8.11
N ALA A 74 -15.19 -2.40 8.88
CA ALA A 74 -15.55 -3.83 8.94
C ALA A 74 -16.98 -4.05 9.45
N LYS A 75 -17.46 -3.19 10.36
CA LYS A 75 -18.84 -3.17 10.86
C LYS A 75 -19.83 -2.48 9.91
N LYS A 76 -19.38 -1.95 8.77
CA LYS A 76 -20.15 -1.13 7.81
C LYS A 76 -20.78 0.12 8.45
N ASN A 77 -20.22 0.60 9.56
CA ASN A 77 -20.61 1.86 10.17
C ASN A 77 -19.72 2.99 9.62
N TYR A 78 -20.08 3.47 8.42
CA TYR A 78 -19.28 4.47 7.72
C TYR A 78 -19.29 5.87 8.37
N GLU A 79 -20.24 6.16 9.25
CA GLU A 79 -20.28 7.43 9.97
C GLU A 79 -19.17 7.49 11.02
N GLU A 80 -19.11 6.50 11.91
CA GLU A 80 -18.04 6.39 12.92
C GLU A 80 -16.67 6.16 12.26
N ALA A 81 -16.61 5.34 11.21
CA ALA A 81 -15.36 5.13 10.49
C ALA A 81 -14.78 6.44 9.95
N ARG A 82 -15.62 7.32 9.38
CA ARG A 82 -15.17 8.62 8.87
C ARG A 82 -14.70 9.54 9.99
N TYR A 83 -15.36 9.55 11.15
CA TYR A 83 -14.92 10.31 12.31
C TYR A 83 -13.51 9.88 12.74
N HIS A 84 -13.30 8.57 12.89
CA HIS A 84 -12.02 8.04 13.30
C HIS A 84 -10.92 8.26 12.25
N LEU A 85 -11.20 8.04 10.96
CA LEU A 85 -10.22 8.29 9.90
C LEU A 85 -9.87 9.77 9.72
N ALA A 86 -10.81 10.69 9.96
CA ALA A 86 -10.50 12.12 9.94
C ALA A 86 -9.51 12.50 11.08
N ASN A 87 -9.69 11.92 12.27
CA ASN A 87 -8.76 12.10 13.38
C ASN A 87 -7.41 11.41 13.11
N ASP A 88 -7.39 10.22 12.49
CA ASP A 88 -6.15 9.57 12.05
C ASP A 88 -5.34 10.50 11.13
N ILE A 89 -5.97 11.04 10.09
CA ILE A 89 -5.34 11.99 9.17
C ILE A 89 -4.82 13.22 9.92
N TYR A 90 -5.62 13.79 10.82
CA TYR A 90 -5.22 14.97 11.62
C TYR A 90 -3.96 14.68 12.44
N PHE A 91 -3.98 13.63 13.26
CA PHE A 91 -2.85 13.30 14.13
C PHE A 91 -1.63 12.83 13.34
N ALA A 92 -1.80 12.06 12.26
CA ALA A 92 -0.71 11.67 11.37
C ALA A 92 -0.06 12.91 10.72
N SER A 93 -0.88 13.87 10.28
CA SER A 93 -0.40 15.14 9.73
C SER A 93 0.40 15.93 10.77
N CYS A 94 -0.03 15.96 12.03
CA CYS A 94 0.72 16.60 13.11
C CYS A 94 2.02 15.87 13.48
N ALA A 95 2.10 14.56 13.27
CA ALA A 95 3.27 13.75 13.60
C ALA A 95 4.32 13.73 12.47
N PHE A 96 3.86 13.67 11.21
CA PHE A 96 4.69 13.32 10.06
C PHE A 96 4.57 14.33 8.90
N GLY A 97 3.49 15.11 8.85
CA GLY A 97 3.15 15.99 7.73
C GLY A 97 2.02 15.45 6.85
N THR A 98 1.36 16.34 6.11
CA THR A 98 0.20 15.99 5.26
C THR A 98 0.59 15.20 4.01
N GLU A 99 1.85 15.32 3.58
CA GLU A 99 2.40 14.69 2.37
C GLU A 99 3.25 13.45 2.70
N ASP A 100 3.09 12.87 3.88
CA ASP A 100 3.87 11.71 4.32
C ASP A 100 3.12 10.40 4.03
N ILE A 101 3.85 9.35 3.65
CA ILE A 101 3.29 8.02 3.37
C ILE A 101 2.49 7.45 4.56
N ARG A 102 2.86 7.79 5.81
CA ARG A 102 2.15 7.37 7.03
C ARG A 102 0.79 8.07 7.17
N THR A 103 0.66 9.29 6.65
CA THR A 103 -0.62 10.01 6.56
C THR A 103 -1.48 9.50 5.40
N SER A 104 -0.84 9.03 4.32
CA SER A 104 -1.53 8.54 3.12
C SER A 104 -2.51 7.38 3.38
N GLY A 105 -2.22 6.50 4.36
CA GLY A 105 -3.10 5.38 4.70
C GLY A 105 -4.49 5.84 5.17
N GLY A 106 -4.58 6.95 5.91
CA GLY A 106 -5.86 7.54 6.32
C GLY A 106 -6.68 8.05 5.13
N TYR A 107 -6.03 8.74 4.17
CA TYR A 107 -6.67 9.17 2.93
C TYR A 107 -7.18 7.98 2.11
N PHE A 108 -6.38 6.91 2.01
CA PHE A 108 -6.76 5.70 1.29
C PHE A 108 -8.00 5.03 1.88
N HIS A 109 -8.07 4.86 3.21
CA HIS A 109 -9.24 4.27 3.84
C HIS A 109 -10.48 5.14 3.71
N LEU A 110 -10.33 6.46 3.79
CA LEU A 110 -11.44 7.39 3.57
C LEU A 110 -11.93 7.35 2.10
N ALA A 111 -11.02 7.19 1.14
CA ALA A 111 -11.34 6.99 -0.27
C ALA A 111 -12.16 5.71 -0.49
N ASN A 112 -11.78 4.60 0.14
CA ASN A 112 -12.53 3.35 0.07
C ASN A 112 -13.97 3.52 0.57
N ILE A 113 -14.17 4.23 1.69
CA ILE A 113 -15.52 4.53 2.20
C ILE A 113 -16.32 5.32 1.17
N PHE A 114 -15.74 6.37 0.57
CA PHE A 114 -16.45 7.15 -0.45
C PHE A 114 -16.76 6.34 -1.70
N TYR A 115 -15.86 5.42 -2.10
CA TYR A 115 -16.10 4.49 -3.19
C TYR A 115 -17.28 3.56 -2.90
N ASP A 116 -17.34 2.99 -1.70
CA ASP A 116 -18.45 2.14 -1.25
C ASP A 116 -19.78 2.90 -1.18
N LEU A 117 -19.75 4.17 -0.78
CA LEU A 117 -20.88 5.09 -0.78
C LEU A 117 -21.25 5.64 -2.17
N LYS A 118 -20.59 5.18 -3.24
CA LYS A 118 -20.80 5.63 -4.63
C LYS A 118 -20.53 7.12 -4.86
N LYS A 119 -19.74 7.76 -3.98
CA LYS A 119 -19.24 9.13 -4.14
C LYS A 119 -17.92 9.12 -4.90
N LEU A 120 -17.99 8.74 -6.18
CA LEU A 120 -16.82 8.42 -6.99
C LEU A 120 -15.84 9.58 -7.17
N GLU A 121 -16.32 10.82 -7.28
CA GLU A 121 -15.45 12.00 -7.42
C GLU A 121 -14.60 12.27 -6.17
N LEU A 122 -15.20 12.10 -4.98
CA LEU A 122 -14.47 12.23 -3.72
C LEU A 122 -13.45 11.10 -3.54
N ALA A 123 -13.84 9.87 -3.89
CA ALA A 123 -12.94 8.73 -3.87
C ALA A 123 -11.75 8.95 -4.82
N ASP A 124 -12.01 9.38 -6.07
CA ASP A 124 -10.97 9.65 -7.06
C ASP A 124 -10.02 10.77 -6.62
N THR A 125 -10.55 11.83 -6.00
CA THR A 125 -9.73 12.92 -5.43
C THR A 125 -8.76 12.38 -4.39
N LEU A 126 -9.24 11.59 -3.44
CA LEU A 126 -8.40 11.02 -2.38
C LEU A 126 -7.43 9.95 -2.91
N TYR A 127 -7.85 9.09 -3.84
CA TYR A 127 -6.91 8.15 -4.47
C TYR A 127 -5.82 8.87 -5.24
N THR A 128 -6.15 9.99 -5.92
CA THR A 128 -5.15 10.81 -6.60
C THR A 128 -4.16 11.38 -5.59
N LYS A 129 -4.65 11.90 -4.46
CA LYS A 129 -3.78 12.38 -3.37
C LYS A 129 -2.86 11.30 -2.81
N VAL A 130 -3.37 10.10 -2.59
CA VAL A 130 -2.56 8.96 -2.14
C VAL A 130 -1.48 8.64 -3.18
N SER A 131 -1.83 8.58 -4.46
CA SER A 131 -0.88 8.34 -5.54
C SER A 131 0.21 9.43 -5.60
N GLU A 132 -0.13 10.71 -5.46
CA GLU A 132 0.84 11.82 -5.45
C GLU A 132 1.84 11.70 -4.28
N ILE A 133 1.38 11.32 -3.09
CA ILE A 133 2.26 11.12 -1.92
C ILE A 133 3.25 9.98 -2.17
N TRP A 134 2.76 8.84 -2.69
CA TRP A 134 3.62 7.70 -3.00
C TRP A 134 4.59 7.97 -4.15
N ASP A 135 4.15 8.71 -5.17
CA ASP A 135 5.01 9.16 -6.27
C ASP A 135 6.15 10.04 -5.75
N ALA A 136 5.83 11.06 -4.94
CA ALA A 136 6.84 11.96 -4.38
C ALA A 136 7.87 11.21 -3.52
N TYR A 137 7.41 10.28 -2.67
CA TYR A 137 8.29 9.44 -1.86
C TYR A 137 9.18 8.56 -2.73
N LEU A 138 8.60 7.71 -3.58
CA LEU A 138 9.34 6.71 -4.35
C LEU A 138 10.24 7.36 -5.41
N ASN A 139 9.81 8.44 -6.04
CA ASN A 139 10.63 9.16 -7.02
C ASN A 139 11.87 9.80 -6.36
N ASN A 140 11.78 10.26 -5.11
CA ASN A 140 12.96 10.75 -4.38
C ASN A 140 13.98 9.61 -4.17
N HIS A 141 13.52 8.46 -3.65
CA HIS A 141 14.38 7.29 -3.46
C HIS A 141 14.98 6.79 -4.79
N TYR A 142 14.15 6.71 -5.82
CA TYR A 142 14.57 6.33 -7.17
C TYR A 142 15.63 7.29 -7.74
N GLN A 143 15.47 8.61 -7.58
CA GLN A 143 16.45 9.59 -8.05
C GLN A 143 17.78 9.47 -7.30
N VAL A 144 17.75 9.23 -5.99
CA VAL A 144 18.96 9.01 -5.18
C VAL A 144 19.69 7.75 -5.67
N LEU A 145 18.98 6.64 -5.85
CA LEU A 145 19.54 5.40 -6.35
C LEU A 145 20.11 5.57 -7.78
N SER A 146 19.36 6.18 -8.69
CA SER A 146 19.78 6.42 -10.08
C SER A 146 21.04 7.31 -10.17
N GLN A 147 21.13 8.34 -9.32
CA GLN A 147 22.34 9.18 -9.22
C GLN A 147 23.53 8.40 -8.65
N ALA A 148 23.30 7.57 -7.62
CA ALA A 148 24.32 6.69 -7.09
C ALA A 148 24.84 5.75 -8.19
N HIS A 149 23.98 5.08 -8.96
CA HIS A 149 24.38 4.24 -10.09
C HIS A 149 25.27 4.97 -11.11
N THR A 150 24.91 6.21 -11.46
CA THR A 150 25.69 7.03 -12.41
C THR A 150 27.09 7.36 -11.87
N GLN A 151 27.22 7.54 -10.55
CA GLN A 151 28.49 7.87 -9.88
C GLN A 151 29.31 6.62 -9.50
N GLN A 152 28.67 5.49 -9.25
CA GLN A 152 29.29 4.25 -8.72
C GLN A 152 29.79 3.31 -9.82
N MET A 153 29.55 3.62 -11.10
CA MET A 153 30.24 3.01 -12.23
C MET A 153 31.78 3.13 -12.12
N ASP A 154 32.29 3.97 -11.19
CA ASP A 154 33.72 4.16 -10.91
C ASP A 154 34.28 3.38 -9.69
N LEU A 155 33.46 2.77 -8.80
CA LEU A 155 34.03 2.07 -7.61
C LEU A 155 33.18 0.88 -7.08
N LEU A 156 33.48 -0.31 -7.62
CA LEU A 156 33.47 -1.63 -6.97
C LEU A 156 32.36 -1.93 -5.93
N GLY A 157 31.16 -2.25 -6.44
CA GLY A 157 30.50 -3.53 -6.13
C GLY A 157 29.94 -3.75 -4.72
N LYS A 158 29.27 -2.76 -4.12
CA LYS A 158 28.72 -2.92 -2.76
C LYS A 158 27.32 -2.36 -2.47
N LEU A 159 26.45 -2.13 -3.47
CA LEU A 159 25.23 -1.34 -3.26
C LEU A 159 23.94 -1.93 -3.88
N PHE A 160 23.70 -3.23 -3.73
CA PHE A 160 22.48 -3.87 -4.22
C PHE A 160 21.63 -4.39 -3.04
N GLU A 161 21.29 -3.49 -2.13
CA GLU A 161 20.32 -3.76 -1.07
C GLU A 161 19.04 -2.97 -1.36
N ASN A 162 17.90 -3.46 -0.84
CA ASN A 162 16.61 -2.80 -0.94
C ASN A 162 16.71 -1.35 -0.44
N ASP A 163 16.33 -0.38 -1.29
CA ASP A 163 16.50 1.06 -1.03
C ASP A 163 15.15 1.81 -1.01
N THR A 164 14.06 1.09 -0.70
CA THR A 164 12.75 1.72 -0.47
C THR A 164 12.75 2.62 0.77
N GLY A 165 13.67 2.40 1.71
CA GLY A 165 13.67 3.03 3.04
C GLY A 165 12.51 2.58 3.94
N LEU A 166 11.79 1.51 3.55
CA LEU A 166 10.62 0.97 4.23
C LEU A 166 10.96 -0.34 4.94
N ASP A 167 10.23 -0.64 6.01
CA ASP A 167 10.19 -2.00 6.55
C ASP A 167 9.25 -2.92 5.75
N GLU A 168 9.37 -4.24 5.96
CA GLU A 168 8.57 -5.24 5.23
C GLU A 168 7.04 -5.01 5.37
N ALA A 169 6.58 -4.49 6.51
CA ALA A 169 5.16 -4.24 6.73
C ALA A 169 4.68 -3.02 5.94
N GLN A 170 5.51 -1.97 5.90
CA GLN A 170 5.27 -0.77 5.09
C GLN A 170 5.30 -1.08 3.59
N GLU A 171 6.19 -1.96 3.13
CA GLU A 171 6.23 -2.41 1.74
C GLU A 171 4.97 -3.20 1.36
N ALA A 172 4.57 -4.14 2.22
CA ALA A 172 3.33 -4.90 2.02
C ALA A 172 2.10 -3.98 1.99
N GLU A 173 2.08 -2.94 2.84
CA GLU A 173 1.04 -1.93 2.82
C GLU A 173 1.06 -1.11 1.52
N ALA A 174 2.23 -0.65 1.07
CA ALA A 174 2.41 0.11 -0.17
C ALA A 174 1.88 -0.68 -1.37
N ILE A 175 2.30 -1.94 -1.51
CA ILE A 175 1.83 -2.85 -2.57
C ILE A 175 0.31 -2.97 -2.50
N ARG A 176 -0.26 -3.25 -1.32
CA ARG A 176 -1.71 -3.41 -1.16
C ARG A 176 -2.47 -2.15 -1.52
N ILE A 177 -2.01 -0.97 -1.10
CA ILE A 177 -2.65 0.31 -1.39
C ILE A 177 -2.61 0.59 -2.90
N LEU A 178 -1.42 0.58 -3.50
CA LEU A 178 -1.23 0.97 -4.89
C LEU A 178 -1.92 0.00 -5.86
N THR A 179 -1.86 -1.32 -5.60
CA THR A 179 -2.59 -2.31 -6.42
C THR A 179 -4.10 -2.21 -6.25
N SER A 180 -4.60 -1.84 -5.06
CA SER A 180 -6.04 -1.59 -4.85
C SER A 180 -6.51 -0.36 -5.64
N ILE A 181 -5.75 0.73 -5.59
CA ILE A 181 -6.03 1.94 -6.37
C ILE A 181 -6.02 1.61 -7.87
N LEU A 182 -5.00 0.89 -8.34
CA LEU A 182 -4.90 0.47 -9.74
C LEU A 182 -6.14 -0.30 -10.16
N LYS A 183 -6.54 -1.32 -9.40
CA LYS A 183 -7.73 -2.14 -9.71
C LYS A 183 -9.02 -1.30 -9.78
N ILE A 184 -9.17 -0.35 -8.87
CA ILE A 184 -10.35 0.54 -8.87
C ILE A 184 -10.34 1.44 -10.11
N ARG A 185 -9.19 2.03 -10.46
CA ARG A 185 -9.04 2.85 -11.66
C ARG A 185 -9.26 2.04 -12.93
N GLU A 186 -8.76 0.82 -13.01
CA GLU A 186 -9.00 -0.10 -14.13
C GLU A 186 -10.48 -0.49 -14.25
N SER A 187 -11.18 -0.69 -13.13
CA SER A 187 -12.62 -0.95 -13.15
C SER A 187 -13.47 0.26 -13.55
N THR A 188 -12.86 1.45 -13.58
CA THR A 188 -13.49 2.72 -13.96
C THR A 188 -12.79 3.39 -15.15
N ALA A 189 -12.01 2.60 -15.90
CA ALA A 189 -10.93 3.05 -16.81
C ALA A 189 -11.36 3.98 -17.94
N ASP A 190 -12.61 3.92 -18.37
CA ASP A 190 -13.15 4.72 -19.48
C ASP A 190 -13.01 6.25 -19.28
N LYS A 191 -12.59 6.72 -18.10
CA LYS A 191 -12.61 8.14 -17.73
C LYS A 191 -11.25 8.83 -17.59
N ALA A 192 -10.12 8.11 -17.42
CA ALA A 192 -8.82 8.77 -17.19
C ALA A 192 -7.60 7.81 -17.32
N PRO A 193 -7.15 7.46 -18.54
CA PRO A 193 -6.01 6.56 -18.75
C PRO A 193 -4.70 7.09 -18.12
N GLN A 194 -4.49 8.41 -18.09
CA GLN A 194 -3.30 9.02 -17.50
C GLN A 194 -3.17 8.72 -16.00
N LYS A 195 -4.28 8.72 -15.25
CA LYS A 195 -4.26 8.40 -13.82
C LYS A 195 -3.94 6.93 -13.57
N THR A 196 -4.36 6.02 -14.47
CA THR A 196 -4.01 4.60 -14.38
C THR A 196 -2.52 4.41 -14.66
N ILE A 197 -1.99 5.03 -15.72
CA ILE A 197 -0.56 5.00 -16.06
C ILE A 197 0.28 5.59 -14.93
N PHE A 198 -0.17 6.67 -14.31
CA PHE A 198 0.50 7.27 -13.16
C PHE A 198 0.69 6.26 -12.03
N VAL A 199 -0.37 5.52 -11.64
CA VAL A 199 -0.26 4.47 -10.62
C VAL A 199 0.63 3.31 -11.06
N LEU A 200 0.59 2.92 -12.33
CA LEU A 200 1.49 1.90 -12.86
C LEU A 200 2.95 2.32 -12.73
N LYS A 201 3.30 3.58 -13.07
CA LYS A 201 4.66 4.11 -12.90
C LYS A 201 5.14 4.08 -11.45
N ILE A 202 4.25 4.41 -10.50
CA ILE A 202 4.56 4.33 -9.06
C ILE A 202 4.86 2.88 -8.65
N LEU A 203 4.08 1.91 -9.13
CA LEU A 203 4.33 0.48 -8.89
C LEU A 203 5.66 0.01 -9.51
N VAL A 204 6.01 0.50 -10.70
CA VAL A 204 7.32 0.24 -11.32
C VAL A 204 8.45 0.69 -10.40
N MET A 205 8.41 1.95 -9.92
CA MET A 205 9.42 2.48 -9.00
C MET A 205 9.49 1.69 -7.69
N LEU A 206 8.34 1.32 -7.12
CA LEU A 206 8.30 0.50 -5.89
C LEU A 206 8.99 -0.85 -6.09
N TYR A 207 8.58 -1.62 -7.11
CA TYR A 207 9.16 -2.95 -7.34
C TYR A 207 10.63 -2.90 -7.77
N TYR A 208 11.04 -1.85 -8.49
CA TYR A 208 12.44 -1.61 -8.80
C TYR A 208 13.28 -1.38 -7.54
N LEU A 209 12.84 -0.48 -6.65
CA LEU A 209 13.52 -0.23 -5.36
C LEU A 209 13.56 -1.46 -4.44
N MET A 210 12.55 -2.34 -4.55
CA MET A 210 12.51 -3.63 -3.87
C MET A 210 13.38 -4.72 -4.53
N MET A 211 14.14 -4.39 -5.58
CA MET A 211 14.97 -5.34 -6.34
C MET A 211 14.15 -6.47 -7.00
N ASN A 212 12.91 -6.18 -7.39
CA ASN A 212 12.02 -7.12 -8.06
C ASN A 212 11.80 -6.70 -9.53
N SER A 213 12.84 -6.90 -10.34
CA SER A 213 12.85 -6.57 -11.78
C SER A 213 11.68 -7.18 -12.53
N SER A 214 11.29 -8.41 -12.18
CA SER A 214 10.18 -9.12 -12.84
C SER A 214 8.85 -8.39 -12.70
N GLN A 215 8.48 -7.98 -11.48
CA GLN A 215 7.25 -7.22 -11.26
C GLN A 215 7.37 -5.80 -11.81
N ALA A 216 8.52 -5.15 -11.65
CA ALA A 216 8.75 -3.82 -12.20
C ALA A 216 8.58 -3.81 -13.73
N GLN A 217 9.12 -4.80 -14.44
CA GLN A 217 8.99 -4.95 -15.88
C GLN A 217 7.53 -5.25 -16.29
N GLU A 218 6.82 -6.09 -15.54
CA GLU A 218 5.40 -6.39 -15.81
C GLU A 218 4.54 -5.12 -15.76
N TYR A 219 4.65 -4.32 -14.69
CA TYR A 219 3.90 -3.06 -14.57
C TYR A 219 4.36 -2.02 -15.59
N GLY A 220 5.65 -1.95 -15.91
CA GLY A 220 6.19 -1.00 -16.89
C GLY A 220 5.70 -1.30 -18.30
N MET A 221 5.64 -2.58 -18.69
CA MET A 221 5.09 -2.99 -19.98
C MET A 221 3.60 -2.66 -20.07
N ARG A 222 2.83 -2.90 -18.99
CA ARG A 222 1.41 -2.51 -18.92
C ARG A 222 1.24 -0.99 -19.07
N ALA A 223 2.09 -0.19 -18.44
CA ALA A 223 2.05 1.26 -18.54
C ALA A 223 2.32 1.72 -19.99
N LEU A 224 3.32 1.13 -20.64
CA LEU A 224 3.69 1.46 -22.02
C LEU A 224 2.58 1.10 -23.01
N ASN A 225 2.05 -0.13 -22.92
CA ASN A 225 0.96 -0.58 -23.79
C ASN A 225 -0.26 0.34 -23.65
N LEU A 226 -0.65 0.69 -22.42
CA LEU A 226 -1.78 1.58 -22.19
C LEU A 226 -1.52 3.00 -22.74
N ALA A 227 -0.28 3.50 -22.63
CA ALA A 227 0.08 4.81 -23.18
C ALA A 227 0.03 4.82 -24.73
N GLU A 228 0.46 3.73 -25.36
CA GLU A 228 0.43 3.57 -26.82
C GLU A 228 -1.01 3.38 -27.35
N GLU A 229 -1.82 2.56 -26.70
CA GLU A 229 -3.24 2.34 -27.05
C GLU A 229 -4.05 3.63 -26.99
N GLN A 230 -3.75 4.48 -26.00
CA GLN A 230 -4.47 5.74 -25.76
C GLN A 230 -3.85 6.95 -26.49
N GLN A 231 -2.82 6.71 -27.32
CA GLN A 231 -2.10 7.73 -28.10
C GLN A 231 -1.66 8.93 -27.25
N LEU A 232 -1.18 8.64 -26.03
CA LEU A 232 -0.65 9.67 -25.14
C LEU A 232 0.65 10.26 -25.67
N ASP A 233 1.00 11.44 -25.15
CA ASP A 233 2.12 12.23 -25.64
C ASP A 233 3.44 11.45 -25.65
N VAL A 234 4.30 11.78 -26.61
CA VAL A 234 5.60 11.13 -26.81
C VAL A 234 6.45 11.23 -25.55
N HIS A 235 6.33 12.32 -24.79
CA HIS A 235 7.06 12.51 -23.54
C HIS A 235 6.64 11.51 -22.44
N GLU A 236 5.34 11.25 -22.29
CA GLU A 236 4.86 10.27 -21.29
C GLU A 236 5.36 8.86 -21.63
N GLN A 237 5.36 8.51 -22.91
CA GLN A 237 5.90 7.24 -23.38
C GLN A 237 7.42 7.15 -23.20
N SER A 238 8.17 8.24 -23.43
CA SER A 238 9.64 8.22 -23.26
C SER A 238 10.02 7.99 -21.80
N THR A 239 9.34 8.63 -20.84
CA THR A 239 9.61 8.41 -19.41
C THR A 239 9.38 6.96 -18.98
N ILE A 240 8.36 6.30 -19.52
CA ILE A 240 8.10 4.88 -19.22
C ILE A 240 9.19 3.98 -19.84
N ARG A 241 9.64 4.29 -21.07
CA ARG A 241 10.72 3.56 -21.73
C ARG A 241 12.06 3.72 -21.00
N GLU A 242 12.35 4.90 -20.48
CA GLU A 242 13.53 5.16 -19.64
C GLU A 242 13.51 4.28 -18.38
N LEU A 243 12.40 4.27 -17.64
CA LEU A 243 12.22 3.39 -16.48
C LEU A 243 12.43 1.90 -16.83
N LEU A 244 11.84 1.44 -17.93
CA LEU A 244 12.00 0.05 -18.41
C LEU A 244 13.44 -0.31 -18.80
N SER A 245 14.16 0.65 -19.40
CA SER A 245 15.55 0.43 -19.80
C SER A 245 16.47 0.20 -18.60
N LEU A 246 16.25 0.94 -17.51
CA LEU A 246 17.03 0.82 -16.28
C LEU A 246 16.82 -0.52 -15.58
N ILE A 247 15.58 -0.98 -15.51
CA ILE A 247 15.24 -2.31 -14.98
C ILE A 247 15.95 -3.41 -15.79
N SER A 248 16.02 -3.26 -17.11
CA SER A 248 16.63 -4.27 -18.00
C SER A 248 18.16 -4.30 -17.92
N THR A 249 18.80 -3.18 -17.58
CA THR A 249 20.27 -3.11 -17.44
C THR A 249 20.79 -3.76 -16.16
N GLU A 250 19.94 -3.99 -15.17
CA GLU A 250 20.34 -4.61 -13.89
C GLU A 250 20.28 -6.14 -13.90
N ASP A 251 19.41 -6.74 -14.71
CA ASP A 251 19.33 -8.20 -14.87
C ASP A 251 20.53 -8.77 -15.67
N HIS A 252 21.31 -7.91 -16.32
CA HIS A 252 22.53 -8.25 -17.05
C HIS A 252 23.68 -7.34 -16.64
N PRO A 253 24.31 -7.54 -15.46
CA PRO A 253 25.58 -6.92 -15.19
C PRO A 253 26.54 -7.42 -16.28
N ASN A 254 27.06 -6.50 -17.11
CA ASN A 254 28.01 -6.83 -18.17
C ASN A 254 29.06 -7.81 -17.62
N THR A 255 29.17 -8.96 -18.30
CA THR A 255 30.07 -10.09 -18.06
C THR A 255 31.49 -9.72 -17.68
#